data_AF-A0A660TGA4-F1
#
_entry.id   AF-A0A660TGA4-F1
#
_cell.length_a   1.000
_cell.length_b   1.000
_cell.length_c   1.000
_cell.angle_alpha   90.00
_cell.angle_beta   90.00
_cell.angle_gamma   90.00
#
_symmetry.space_group_name_H-M   'P 1'
#
loop_
_entity.id
_entity.type
_entity.pdbx_description
1 polymer ?
#
loop_
_entity_poly.entity_id
_entity_poly.type
_entity_poly.pdbx_seq_one_letter_code
_entity_poly.pdbx_strand_id
1 'polypeptide(L)'
;MKVTKNSIVKIEYVMMDHTGEVLESSKIDGEYEYLHGIGEMLPGVEKALEGLEKGASIDIVIPPEDGFGIKKDEYVEEIDKDDFPEDVKLEKGMEFDVEDEDGDAIITIVEIKGDKVLVDKNHPLAGETLKVQAEILDIRMAEDWEIEHWGHDHGDHEHCDN
;
A
#
# COMPACT_ATOMS: atom_id res chain seq x y z
N MET A 1 5.22 -22.48 -13.97
CA MET A 1 5.33 -22.39 -12.49
C MET A 1 4.16 -21.55 -12.05
N LYS A 2 3.50 -21.94 -10.95
CA LYS A 2 2.32 -21.24 -10.44
C LYS A 2 2.71 -20.38 -9.25
N VAL A 3 2.01 -19.25 -9.10
CA VAL A 3 2.08 -18.45 -7.87
C VAL A 3 1.56 -19.29 -6.72
N THR A 4 2.38 -19.43 -5.69
CA THR A 4 2.05 -20.14 -4.45
C THR A 4 2.73 -19.42 -3.28
N LYS A 5 2.33 -19.73 -2.05
CA LYS A 5 3.01 -19.24 -0.85
C LYS A 5 4.54 -19.37 -0.95
N ASN A 6 5.26 -18.31 -0.57
CA ASN A 6 6.72 -18.16 -0.66
C ASN A 6 7.26 -18.07 -2.10
N SER A 7 6.41 -17.73 -3.09
CA SER A 7 6.87 -17.38 -4.43
C SER A 7 7.14 -15.87 -4.49
N ILE A 8 8.26 -15.47 -5.09
CA ILE A 8 8.51 -14.08 -5.46
C ILE A 8 7.90 -13.87 -6.83
N VAL A 9 6.98 -12.91 -6.91
CA VAL A 9 6.21 -12.63 -8.11
C VAL A 9 6.52 -11.21 -8.55
N LYS A 10 7.03 -11.10 -9.77
CA LYS A 10 7.22 -9.81 -10.45
C LYS A 10 5.95 -9.50 -11.23
N ILE A 11 5.35 -8.36 -10.94
CA ILE A 11 4.11 -7.91 -11.58
C ILE A 11 4.25 -6.51 -12.16
N GLU A 12 3.59 -6.30 -13.30
CA GLU A 12 3.21 -4.95 -13.75
C GLU A 12 1.77 -4.73 -13.32
N TYR A 13 1.48 -3.65 -12.61
CA TYR A 13 0.11 -3.32 -12.19
C TYR A 13 -0.29 -1.89 -12.53
N VAL A 14 -1.60 -1.68 -12.62
CA VAL A 14 -2.26 -0.38 -12.74
C VAL A 14 -3.43 -0.38 -11.76
N MET A 15 -3.41 0.58 -10.85
CA MET A 15 -4.47 0.81 -9.88
C MET A 15 -5.27 2.04 -10.29
N MET A 16 -6.58 1.87 -10.32
CA MET A 16 -7.55 2.91 -10.67
C MET A 16 -8.58 3.07 -9.56
N ASP A 17 -9.12 4.27 -9.42
CA ASP A 17 -10.25 4.54 -8.54
C ASP A 17 -11.59 4.10 -9.18
N HIS A 18 -12.69 4.33 -8.47
CA HIS A 18 -14.04 4.01 -8.93
C HIS A 18 -14.50 4.85 -10.15
N THR A 19 -13.89 6.01 -10.40
CA THR A 19 -14.13 6.85 -11.57
C THR A 19 -13.28 6.46 -12.79
N GLY A 20 -12.27 5.62 -12.59
CA GLY A 20 -11.36 5.15 -13.64
C GLY A 20 -10.13 6.04 -13.83
N GLU A 21 -9.87 6.97 -12.91
CA GLU A 21 -8.62 7.70 -12.80
C GLU A 21 -7.52 6.74 -12.33
N VAL A 22 -6.34 6.81 -12.97
CA VAL A 22 -5.18 6.01 -12.58
C VAL A 22 -4.57 6.66 -11.35
N LEU A 23 -4.65 5.95 -10.22
CA LEU A 23 -4.05 6.38 -8.96
C LEU A 23 -2.57 6.01 -8.93
N GLU A 24 -2.25 4.78 -9.32
CA GLU A 24 -0.89 4.24 -9.26
C GLU A 24 -0.64 3.31 -10.45
N SER A 25 0.61 3.26 -10.92
CA SER A 25 0.97 2.42 -12.06
C SER A 25 2.44 2.03 -12.02
N SER A 26 2.69 0.73 -12.08
CA SER A 26 4.02 0.14 -12.24
C SER A 26 4.72 0.58 -13.52
N LYS A 27 4.00 1.12 -14.52
CA LYS A 27 4.64 1.74 -15.70
C LYS A 27 5.35 3.05 -15.38
N ILE A 28 4.97 3.70 -14.28
CA ILE A 28 5.52 4.97 -13.82
C ILE A 28 6.58 4.70 -12.75
N ASP A 29 6.27 3.85 -11.77
CA ASP A 29 7.15 3.55 -10.63
C ASP A 29 8.16 2.41 -10.88
N GLY A 30 7.96 1.62 -11.95
CA GLY A 30 8.77 0.45 -12.25
C GLY A 30 8.09 -0.86 -11.87
N GLU A 31 8.68 -1.97 -12.30
CA GLU A 31 8.21 -3.33 -12.01
C GLU A 31 8.15 -3.55 -10.49
N TYR A 32 7.07 -4.17 -10.01
CA TYR A 32 6.92 -4.43 -8.58
C TYR A 32 7.14 -5.91 -8.27
N GLU A 33 7.99 -6.19 -7.29
CA GLU A 33 8.32 -7.55 -6.85
C GLU A 33 7.87 -7.72 -5.40
N TYR A 34 7.08 -8.75 -5.13
CA TYR A 34 6.59 -9.03 -3.78
C TYR A 34 6.69 -10.52 -3.45
N LEU A 35 6.76 -10.84 -2.16
CA LEU A 35 6.71 -12.20 -1.66
C LEU A 35 5.25 -12.62 -1.40
N HIS A 36 4.81 -13.67 -2.08
CA HIS A 36 3.43 -14.12 -2.01
C HIS A 36 3.14 -14.91 -0.71
N GLY A 37 2.05 -14.55 -0.03
CA GLY A 37 1.53 -15.27 1.13
C GLY A 37 2.11 -14.81 2.47
N ILE A 38 2.71 -13.60 2.51
CA ILE A 38 3.14 -12.95 3.75
C ILE A 38 2.33 -11.68 4.10
N GLY A 39 1.39 -11.26 3.24
CA GLY A 39 0.50 -10.13 3.53
C GLY A 39 1.08 -8.74 3.26
N GLU A 40 2.18 -8.64 2.52
CA GLU A 40 2.74 -7.36 2.04
C GLU A 40 1.83 -6.67 1.02
N MET A 41 1.15 -7.48 0.21
CA MET A 41 0.39 -7.00 -0.93
C MET A 41 -1.11 -7.08 -0.64
N LEU A 42 -1.90 -6.26 -1.35
CA LEU A 42 -3.35 -6.16 -1.13
C LEU A 42 -3.99 -7.56 -1.14
N PRO A 43 -4.71 -7.97 -0.08
CA PRO A 43 -5.28 -9.31 0.03
C PRO A 43 -6.10 -9.73 -1.18
N GLY A 44 -6.82 -8.79 -1.81
CA GLY A 44 -7.60 -9.03 -3.02
C GLY A 44 -6.75 -9.38 -4.24
N VAL A 45 -5.62 -8.70 -4.42
CA VAL A 45 -4.68 -9.00 -5.53
C VAL A 45 -3.95 -10.30 -5.26
N GLU A 46 -3.45 -10.52 -4.04
CA GLU A 46 -2.75 -11.75 -3.67
C GLU A 46 -3.63 -12.98 -3.94
N LYS A 47 -4.88 -12.97 -3.46
CA LYS A 47 -5.85 -14.04 -3.72
C LYS A 47 -6.14 -14.25 -5.22
N ALA A 48 -6.16 -13.18 -6.01
CA ALA A 48 -6.44 -13.27 -7.44
C ALA A 48 -5.25 -13.80 -8.24
N LEU A 49 -4.02 -13.55 -7.78
CA LEU A 49 -2.80 -14.06 -8.42
C LEU A 49 -2.47 -15.50 -7.99
N GLU A 50 -2.94 -15.96 -6.83
CA GLU A 50 -2.72 -17.31 -6.32
C GLU A 50 -3.11 -18.38 -7.38
N GLY A 51 -2.18 -19.27 -7.69
CA GLY A 51 -2.38 -20.37 -8.63
C GLY A 51 -2.29 -20.00 -10.11
N LEU A 52 -2.10 -18.72 -10.46
CA LEU A 52 -1.84 -18.27 -11.83
C LEU A 52 -0.39 -18.52 -12.26
N GLU A 53 -0.15 -18.47 -13.56
CA GLU A 53 1.17 -18.69 -14.17
C GLU A 53 1.70 -17.41 -14.81
N LYS A 54 3.01 -17.38 -15.09
CA LYS A 54 3.67 -16.29 -15.80
C LYS A 54 2.93 -15.95 -17.10
N GLY A 55 2.73 -14.65 -17.34
CA GLY A 55 1.99 -14.11 -18.48
C GLY A 55 0.47 -14.09 -18.29
N ALA A 56 -0.05 -14.49 -17.13
CA ALA A 56 -1.45 -14.27 -16.79
C ALA A 56 -1.67 -12.82 -16.34
N SER A 57 -2.78 -12.25 -16.78
CA SER A 57 -3.22 -10.91 -16.39
C SER A 57 -4.58 -11.00 -15.70
N ILE A 58 -4.77 -10.17 -14.67
CA ILE A 58 -6.00 -10.05 -13.90
C ILE A 58 -6.59 -8.65 -14.06
N ASP A 59 -7.91 -8.57 -14.03
CA ASP A 59 -8.69 -7.33 -13.95
C ASP A 59 -9.74 -7.56 -12.87
N ILE A 60 -9.49 -7.02 -11.68
CA ILE A 60 -10.32 -7.25 -10.51
C ILE A 60 -10.72 -5.92 -9.87
N VAL A 61 -11.87 -5.94 -9.22
CA VAL A 61 -12.34 -4.85 -8.37
C VAL A 61 -12.12 -5.28 -6.93
N ILE A 62 -11.36 -4.48 -6.20
CA ILE A 62 -10.96 -4.74 -4.83
C ILE A 62 -11.82 -3.84 -3.92
N PRO A 63 -12.71 -4.44 -3.13
CA PRO A 63 -13.42 -3.69 -2.09
C PRO A 63 -12.42 -3.22 -1.03
N PRO A 64 -12.75 -2.17 -0.25
CA PRO A 64 -11.84 -1.62 0.75
C PRO A 64 -11.34 -2.65 1.76
N GLU A 65 -12.15 -3.65 2.10
CA GLU A 65 -11.78 -4.75 3.00
C GLU A 65 -10.63 -5.64 2.51
N ASP A 66 -10.45 -5.74 1.18
CA ASP A 66 -9.38 -6.51 0.53
C ASP A 66 -8.30 -5.59 -0.10
N GLY A 67 -8.42 -4.28 0.09
CA GLY A 67 -7.52 -3.24 -0.40
C GLY A 67 -6.72 -2.59 0.73
N PHE A 68 -6.75 -1.25 0.82
CA PHE A 68 -6.08 -0.48 1.87
C PHE A 68 -6.81 -0.50 3.23
N GLY A 69 -7.82 -1.36 3.37
CA GLY A 69 -8.62 -1.49 4.57
C GLY A 69 -9.87 -0.60 4.55
N ILE A 70 -10.76 -0.91 5.49
CA ILE A 70 -11.95 -0.10 5.73
C ILE A 70 -11.51 1.09 6.57
N LYS A 71 -11.90 2.29 6.15
CA LYS A 71 -11.76 3.49 6.96
C LYS A 71 -12.43 3.27 8.31
N LYS A 72 -11.67 3.35 9.40
CA LYS A 72 -12.21 3.18 10.75
C LYS A 72 -12.26 4.52 11.46
N ASP A 73 -13.42 4.83 12.03
CA ASP A 73 -13.61 5.99 12.90
C ASP A 73 -12.71 5.94 14.16
N GLU A 74 -12.21 4.77 14.55
CA GLU A 74 -11.26 4.63 15.67
C GLU A 74 -9.89 5.26 15.38
N TYR A 75 -9.53 5.43 14.11
CA TYR A 75 -8.33 6.14 13.67
C TYR A 75 -8.59 7.63 13.42
N VAL A 76 -9.80 8.11 13.71
CA VAL A 76 -10.12 9.54 13.69
C VAL A 76 -9.93 10.07 15.10
N GLU A 77 -8.88 10.87 15.29
CA GLU A 77 -8.51 11.43 16.58
C GLU A 77 -8.76 12.94 16.62
N GLU A 78 -9.05 13.43 17.82
CA GLU A 78 -9.23 14.86 18.08
C GLU A 78 -7.97 15.39 18.74
N ILE A 79 -7.19 16.18 18.01
CA ILE A 79 -5.94 16.78 18.45
C ILE A 79 -6.19 18.27 18.76
N ASP A 80 -5.54 18.79 19.80
CA ASP A 80 -5.57 20.22 20.10
C ASP A 80 -4.86 21.00 18.99
N LYS A 81 -5.42 22.15 18.61
CA LYS A 81 -4.86 22.97 17.54
C LYS A 81 -3.44 23.45 17.84
N ASP A 82 -3.09 23.58 19.12
CA ASP A 82 -1.76 23.95 19.61
C ASP A 82 -0.67 22.90 19.35
N ASP A 83 -1.03 21.64 19.08
CA ASP A 83 -0.06 20.60 18.67
C ASP A 83 0.41 20.80 17.22
N PHE A 84 -0.33 21.57 16.42
CA PHE A 84 0.07 21.90 15.06
C PHE A 84 0.99 23.12 15.01
N PRO A 85 1.92 23.18 14.05
CA PRO A 85 2.78 24.34 13.87
C PRO A 85 1.96 25.60 13.60
N GLU A 86 2.11 26.62 14.46
CA GLU A 86 1.37 27.89 14.40
C GLU A 86 1.56 28.67 13.09
N ASP A 87 2.65 28.39 12.37
CA ASP A 87 2.97 29.03 11.08
C ASP A 87 2.13 28.45 9.92
N VAL A 88 1.43 27.33 10.15
CA VAL A 88 0.60 26.67 9.13
C VAL A 88 -0.87 26.99 9.34
N LYS A 89 -1.51 27.51 8.30
CA LYS A 89 -2.96 27.69 8.29
C LYS A 89 -3.63 26.34 8.05
N LEU A 90 -4.14 25.74 9.13
CA LEU A 90 -4.87 24.47 9.05
C LEU A 90 -6.13 24.62 8.19
N GLU A 91 -6.25 23.75 7.18
CA GLU A 91 -7.41 23.66 6.30
C GLU A 91 -7.91 22.22 6.23
N LYS A 92 -9.22 22.06 6.03
CA LYS A 92 -9.82 20.74 5.84
C LYS A 92 -9.24 20.09 4.58
N GLY A 93 -8.83 18.83 4.69
CA GLY A 93 -8.17 18.07 3.63
C GLY A 93 -6.66 18.26 3.57
N MET A 94 -6.07 19.06 4.47
CA MET A 94 -4.63 19.20 4.58
C MET A 94 -4.02 17.94 5.19
N GLU A 95 -2.92 17.46 4.62
CA GLU A 95 -2.18 16.28 5.06
C GLU A 95 -0.92 16.69 5.82
N PHE A 96 -0.59 15.95 6.88
CA PHE A 96 0.60 16.16 7.70
C PHE A 96 1.31 14.82 7.90
N ASP A 97 2.62 14.80 7.70
CA ASP A 97 3.48 13.71 8.14
C ASP A 97 3.70 13.84 9.66
N VAL A 98 3.33 12.80 10.41
CA VAL A 98 3.55 12.70 11.84
C VAL A 98 4.32 11.43 12.17
N GLU A 99 5.18 11.50 13.17
CA GLU A 99 5.84 10.32 13.72
C GLU A 99 4.91 9.70 14.77
N ASP A 100 4.37 8.51 14.50
CA ASP A 100 3.56 7.71 15.43
C ASP A 100 4.40 6.54 15.98
N GLU A 101 3.86 5.74 16.91
CA GLU A 101 4.60 4.66 17.58
C GLU A 101 5.05 3.56 16.61
N ASP A 102 4.36 3.43 15.46
CA ASP A 102 4.66 2.50 14.36
C ASP A 102 5.54 3.11 13.24
N GLY A 103 5.92 4.40 13.31
CA GLY A 103 6.75 5.10 12.33
C GLY A 103 6.11 6.35 11.70
N ASP A 104 6.62 6.80 10.56
CA ASP A 104 6.03 7.92 9.81
C ASP A 104 4.61 7.56 9.32
N ALA A 105 3.63 8.35 9.74
CA ALA A 105 2.22 8.23 9.38
C ALA A 105 1.73 9.54 8.77
N ILE A 106 0.90 9.46 7.73
CA ILE A 106 0.25 10.64 7.14
C ILE A 106 -1.13 10.79 7.77
N ILE A 107 -1.43 11.97 8.29
CA ILE A 107 -2.75 12.31 8.83
C ILE A 107 -3.44 13.37 7.99
N THR A 108 -4.75 13.24 7.77
CA THR A 108 -5.54 14.21 7.01
C THR A 108 -6.52 14.96 7.93
N ILE A 109 -6.57 16.29 7.84
CA ILE A 109 -7.54 17.08 8.62
C ILE A 109 -8.95 16.88 8.08
N VAL A 110 -9.83 16.27 8.88
CA VAL A 110 -11.24 16.02 8.55
C VAL A 110 -12.09 17.25 8.85
N GLU A 111 -11.86 17.89 10.00
CA GLU A 111 -12.67 19.00 10.48
C GLU A 111 -11.93 19.83 11.53
N ILE A 112 -12.18 21.14 11.57
CA ILE A 112 -11.61 22.05 12.56
C ILE A 112 -12.77 22.63 13.38
N LYS A 113 -12.80 22.33 14.68
CA LYS A 113 -13.81 22.78 15.65
C LYS A 113 -13.17 23.72 16.69
N GLY A 114 -13.02 24.99 16.31
CA GLY A 114 -12.46 26.01 17.20
C GLY A 114 -11.01 25.69 17.56
N ASP A 115 -10.77 25.32 18.82
CA ASP A 115 -9.46 24.95 19.37
C ASP A 115 -9.10 23.48 19.14
N LYS A 116 -10.02 22.68 18.59
CA LYS A 116 -9.82 21.24 18.34
C LYS A 116 -9.84 20.90 16.86
N VAL A 117 -8.99 19.96 16.45
CA VAL A 117 -8.84 19.52 15.06
C VAL A 117 -9.07 18.01 15.00
N LEU A 118 -10.03 17.58 14.19
CA LEU A 118 -10.23 16.18 13.89
C LEU A 118 -9.29 15.78 12.76
N VAL A 119 -8.44 14.80 13.03
CA VAL A 119 -7.51 14.22 12.06
C VAL A 119 -7.87 12.79 11.77
N ASP A 120 -7.61 12.37 10.55
CA ASP A 120 -7.79 11.02 10.06
C ASP A 120 -6.41 10.38 9.93
N LYS A 121 -6.15 9.32 10.70
CA LYS A 121 -4.94 8.49 10.56
C LYS A 121 -5.12 7.33 9.57
N ASN A 122 -6.27 7.21 8.90
CA ASN A 122 -6.44 6.14 7.92
C ASN A 122 -5.59 6.44 6.67
N HIS A 123 -5.16 5.39 5.98
CA HIS A 123 -4.55 5.52 4.66
C HIS A 123 -5.45 6.36 3.73
N PRO A 124 -4.92 7.24 2.87
CA PRO A 124 -5.74 8.13 2.03
C PRO A 124 -6.73 7.37 1.13
N LEU A 125 -6.36 6.17 0.70
CA LEU A 125 -7.19 5.26 -0.10
C LEU A 125 -8.04 4.27 0.73
N ALA A 126 -8.05 4.36 2.06
CA ALA A 126 -8.84 3.50 2.92
C ALA A 126 -10.34 3.78 2.75
N GLY A 127 -11.14 2.71 2.66
CA GLY A 127 -12.57 2.82 2.40
C GLY A 127 -12.95 3.00 0.91
N GLU A 128 -11.97 3.19 0.02
CA GLU A 128 -12.21 3.28 -1.41
C GLU A 128 -12.26 1.90 -2.07
N THR A 129 -13.12 1.76 -3.08
CA THR A 129 -13.13 0.57 -3.95
C THR A 129 -12.21 0.84 -5.12
N LEU A 130 -11.21 -0.02 -5.29
CA LEU A 130 -10.16 0.16 -6.27
C LEU A 130 -10.29 -0.87 -7.38
N LYS A 131 -9.97 -0.46 -8.61
CA LYS A 131 -9.84 -1.39 -9.73
C LYS A 131 -8.37 -1.64 -9.99
N VAL A 132 -7.94 -2.89 -9.85
CA VAL A 132 -6.55 -3.28 -10.08
C VAL A 132 -6.47 -4.17 -11.30
N GLN A 133 -5.58 -3.79 -12.21
CA GLN A 133 -5.13 -4.61 -13.31
C GLN A 133 -3.69 -5.01 -13.03
N ALA A 134 -3.37 -6.30 -13.07
CA ALA A 134 -1.99 -6.76 -12.86
C ALA A 134 -1.64 -7.87 -13.84
N GLU A 135 -0.40 -7.90 -14.29
CA GLU A 135 0.16 -8.95 -15.14
C GLU A 135 1.40 -9.54 -14.50
N ILE A 136 1.49 -10.87 -14.49
CA ILE A 136 2.64 -11.58 -13.96
C ILE A 136 3.76 -11.63 -15.00
N LEU A 137 4.82 -10.87 -14.75
CA LEU A 137 6.00 -10.83 -15.60
C LEU A 137 6.95 -12.00 -15.31
N ASP A 138 7.13 -12.34 -14.03
CA ASP A 138 8.00 -13.45 -13.63
C ASP A 138 7.56 -14.08 -12.30
N ILE A 139 7.90 -15.36 -12.13
CA ILE A 139 7.62 -16.12 -10.91
C ILE A 139 8.85 -16.96 -10.59
N ARG A 140 9.36 -16.82 -9.38
CA ARG A 140 10.39 -17.68 -8.82
C ARG A 140 10.04 -18.10 -7.39
N MET A 141 10.63 -19.18 -6.91
CA MET A 141 10.56 -19.51 -5.49
C MET A 141 11.53 -18.62 -4.72
N ALA A 142 11.10 -18.13 -3.57
CA ALA A 142 12.00 -17.48 -2.61
C ALA A 142 12.92 -18.52 -1.99
N GLU A 143 14.17 -18.14 -1.74
CA GLU A 143 15.05 -18.92 -0.87
C GLU A 143 14.68 -18.70 0.60
N ASP A 144 15.01 -19.67 1.47
CA ASP A 144 14.67 -19.60 2.91
C ASP A 144 15.15 -18.29 3.55
N TRP A 145 16.34 -17.82 3.19
CA TRP A 145 16.89 -16.57 3.71
C TRP A 145 16.13 -15.33 3.21
N GLU A 146 15.63 -15.34 1.96
CA GLU A 146 14.84 -14.23 1.41
C GLU A 146 13.50 -14.13 2.14
N ILE A 147 12.89 -15.27 2.51
CA ILE A 147 11.64 -15.30 3.29
C ILE A 147 11.88 -14.73 4.69
N GLU A 148 13.02 -15.06 5.31
CA GLU A 148 13.38 -14.60 6.66
C GLU A 148 13.80 -13.11 6.71
N HIS A 149 14.30 -12.55 5.61
CA HIS A 149 14.81 -11.17 5.53
C HIS A 149 13.99 -10.25 4.60
N TRP A 150 12.85 -10.72 4.09
CA TRP A 150 11.98 -9.93 3.21
C TRP A 150 11.52 -8.64 3.92
N GLY A 151 11.68 -7.49 3.25
CA GLY A 151 11.30 -6.16 3.79
C GLY A 151 12.39 -5.44 4.59
N HIS A 152 13.58 -6.01 4.80
CA HIS A 152 14.62 -5.36 5.62
C HIS A 152 15.87 -4.89 4.88
N ASP A 153 16.07 -5.24 3.61
CA ASP A 153 17.23 -4.73 2.85
C ASP A 153 17.01 -4.95 1.35
N HIS A 154 16.52 -3.93 0.64
CA HIS A 154 16.75 -3.82 -0.81
C HIS A 154 17.99 -2.96 -1.07
N GLY A 155 19.05 -3.16 -0.29
CA GLY A 155 20.37 -2.60 -0.52
C GLY A 155 21.23 -3.61 -1.27
N ASP A 156 21.23 -3.51 -2.60
CA ASP A 156 22.35 -3.86 -3.47
C ASP A 156 23.19 -5.09 -3.02
N HIS A 157 22.72 -6.30 -3.33
CA HIS A 157 23.58 -7.47 -3.22
C HIS A 157 24.55 -7.49 -4.41
N GLU A 158 25.56 -6.62 -4.37
CA GLU A 158 26.78 -6.76 -5.16
C GLU A 158 27.43 -8.09 -4.75
N HIS A 159 27.13 -9.16 -5.48
CA HIS A 159 27.93 -10.37 -5.47
C HIS A 159 29.32 -10.05 -6.03
N CYS A 160 30.22 -9.65 -5.13
CA CYS A 160 31.65 -9.60 -5.41
C CYS A 160 32.20 -11.02 -5.17
N ASP A 161 32.03 -11.89 -6.16
CA ASP A 161 32.73 -13.18 -6.20
C ASP A 161 34.24 -12.95 -6.42
N ASN A 162 35.00 -13.57 -5.52
CA ASN A 162 36.43 -13.44 -5.24
C ASN A 162 37.40 -13.75 -6.40
#